data_AF-A0A9R0WLY4-F1
#
_entry.id   AF-A0A9R0WLY4-F1
#
_cell.length_a   1.000
_cell.length_b   1.000
_cell.length_c   1.000
_cell.angle_alpha   90.00
_cell.angle_beta   90.00
_cell.angle_gamma   90.00
#
_symmetry.space_group_name_H-M   'P 1'
#
loop_
_entity.id
_entity.type
_entity.pdbx_description
1 polymer ?
#
loop_
_entity_poly.entity_id
_entity_poly.type
_entity_poly.pdbx_seq_one_letter_code
_entity_poly.pdbx_strand_id
1 'polypeptide(L)'
;MVLVFALGYAGIIFEESLAFNKSGVGLLMAVCLWVIRSIGAPSTDVAVQELSRSTAEVSEIVFFLLGAMTIVEIVDSHQGFKLVTDNISTRNPKTLLWVIGFVTFFLSSVLDNLTSTIVMVSLLRKLVPPSEYRKYDLYYYLSNYVCT
;
A
#
# COMPACT_ATOMS: atom_id res chain seq x y z
N MET A 1 5.99 -1.83 26.52
CA MET A 1 6.44 -1.85 25.11
C MET A 1 5.77 -2.97 24.32
N VAL A 2 6.10 -4.24 24.59
CA VAL A 2 5.55 -5.40 23.86
C VAL A 2 4.02 -5.47 23.88
N LEU A 3 3.40 -5.22 25.04
CA LEU A 3 1.94 -5.25 25.17
C LEU A 3 1.26 -4.16 24.32
N VAL A 4 1.79 -2.93 24.32
CA VAL A 4 1.26 -1.81 23.52
C VAL A 4 1.41 -2.08 22.02
N PHE A 5 2.55 -2.66 21.62
CA PHE A 5 2.78 -3.07 20.25
C PHE A 5 1.79 -4.16 19.81
N ALA A 6 1.59 -5.20 20.63
CA ALA A 6 0.65 -6.28 20.32
C ALA A 6 -0.81 -5.79 20.23
N LEU A 7 -1.24 -4.93 21.16
CA LEU A 7 -2.58 -4.33 21.13
C LEU A 7 -2.79 -3.41 19.92
N GLY A 8 -1.81 -2.57 19.60
CA GLY A 8 -1.88 -1.70 18.43
C GLY A 8 -1.94 -2.50 17.12
N TYR A 9 -1.13 -3.56 17.01
CA TYR A 9 -1.15 -4.45 15.86
C TYR A 9 -2.46 -5.24 15.74
N ALA A 10 -3.00 -5.72 16.86
CA ALA A 10 -4.33 -6.32 16.89
C ALA A 10 -5.41 -5.31 16.45
N GLY A 11 -5.30 -4.04 16.85
CA GLY A 11 -6.18 -2.97 16.40
C GLY A 11 -6.14 -2.74 14.89
N ILE A 12 -4.97 -2.86 14.26
CA ILE A 12 -4.84 -2.78 12.78
C ILE A 12 -5.54 -3.98 12.11
N ILE A 13 -5.44 -5.18 12.68
CA ILE A 13 -6.09 -6.38 12.14
C ILE A 13 -7.61 -6.28 12.27
N PHE A 14 -8.12 -5.83 13.43
CA PHE A 14 -9.55 -5.74 13.71
C PHE A 14 -10.23 -4.51 13.11
N GLU A 15 -9.50 -3.70 12.36
CA GLU A 15 -10.00 -2.46 11.77
C GLU A 15 -11.30 -2.64 10.96
N GLU A 16 -11.40 -3.73 10.19
CA GLU A 16 -12.58 -4.05 9.37
C GLU A 16 -13.85 -4.23 10.21
N SER A 17 -13.71 -4.53 11.51
CA SER A 17 -14.82 -4.67 12.47
C SER A 17 -15.10 -3.39 13.28
N LEU A 18 -14.13 -2.48 13.42
CA LEU A 18 -14.23 -1.27 14.28
C LEU A 18 -14.39 0.07 13.53
N ALA A 19 -14.42 0.08 12.20
CA ALA A 19 -14.61 1.29 11.37
C ALA A 19 -13.58 2.42 11.61
N PHE A 20 -12.40 2.10 12.16
CA PHE A 20 -11.28 3.03 12.25
C PHE A 20 -10.47 3.05 10.95
N ASN A 21 -9.62 4.07 10.76
CA ASN A 21 -8.65 4.10 9.66
C ASN A 21 -7.36 3.37 10.05
N LYS A 22 -6.81 2.47 9.19
CA LYS A 22 -5.52 1.75 9.40
C LYS A 22 -4.44 2.68 9.96
N SER A 23 -4.30 3.83 9.28
CA SER A 23 -3.29 4.84 9.56
C SER A 23 -3.51 5.52 10.90
N GLY A 24 -4.76 5.70 11.33
CA GLY A 24 -5.10 6.29 12.62
C GLY A 24 -4.69 5.40 13.78
N VAL A 25 -4.99 4.09 13.70
CA VAL A 25 -4.59 3.12 14.72
C VAL A 25 -3.07 2.98 14.80
N GLY A 26 -2.40 2.93 13.63
CA GLY A 26 -0.94 2.91 13.56
C GLY A 26 -0.28 4.15 14.16
N LEU A 27 -0.83 5.35 13.89
CA LEU A 27 -0.32 6.60 14.44
C LEU A 27 -0.50 6.67 15.96
N LEU A 28 -1.65 6.24 16.48
CA LEU A 28 -1.89 6.17 17.93
C LEU A 28 -0.91 5.20 18.60
N MET A 29 -0.70 4.01 18.03
CA MET A 29 0.31 3.06 18.52
C MET A 29 1.71 3.70 18.55
N ALA A 30 2.11 4.40 17.49
CA ALA A 30 3.41 5.06 17.41
C ALA A 30 3.58 6.13 18.50
N VAL A 31 2.58 7.00 18.70
CA VAL A 31 2.59 8.03 19.75
C VAL A 31 2.67 7.38 21.14
N CYS A 32 1.89 6.33 21.41
CA CYS A 32 1.93 5.63 22.70
C CYS A 32 3.29 4.98 22.97
N LEU A 33 3.91 4.36 21.97
CA LEU A 33 5.25 3.78 22.11
C LEU A 33 6.30 4.85 22.41
N TRP A 34 6.25 5.99 21.72
CA TRP A 34 7.16 7.12 21.96
C TRP A 34 6.96 7.77 23.33
N VAL A 35 5.72 7.95 23.78
CA VAL A 35 5.43 8.49 25.12
C VAL A 35 6.04 7.62 26.21
N ILE A 36 5.81 6.31 26.16
CA ILE A 36 6.35 5.41 27.18
C ILE A 36 7.89 5.31 27.07
N ARG A 37 8.46 5.37 25.85
CA ARG A 37 9.91 5.37 25.64
C ARG A 37 10.59 6.65 26.14
N SER A 38 9.90 7.78 26.07
CA SER A 38 10.37 9.09 26.58
C SER A 38 10.42 9.11 28.11
N ILE A 39 9.42 8.53 28.79
CA ILE A 39 9.39 8.43 30.25
C ILE A 39 10.54 7.57 30.79
N GLY A 40 10.93 6.51 30.06
CA GLY A 40 12.04 5.64 30.43
C GLY A 40 13.43 6.14 30.02
N ALA A 41 13.55 7.35 29.46
CA ALA A 41 14.84 7.86 29.00
C ALA A 41 15.68 8.41 30.16
N PRO A 42 17.02 8.22 30.15
CA PRO A 42 17.91 8.74 31.19
C PRO A 42 17.94 10.28 31.26
N SER A 43 17.68 10.95 30.14
CA SER A 43 17.63 12.41 30.02
C SER A 43 16.73 12.81 28.86
N THR A 44 16.23 14.04 28.90
CA THR A 44 15.41 14.63 27.83
C THR A 44 16.18 14.71 26.52
N ASP A 45 17.48 14.99 26.57
CA ASP A 45 18.33 15.13 25.37
C ASP A 45 18.44 13.81 24.61
N VAL A 46 18.61 12.69 25.33
CA VAL A 46 18.66 11.36 24.72
C VAL A 46 17.29 10.98 24.15
N ALA A 47 16.20 11.32 24.83
CA ALA A 47 14.84 11.06 24.33
C ALA A 47 14.57 11.81 23.01
N VAL A 48 14.94 13.09 22.95
CA VAL A 48 14.77 13.93 21.77
C VAL A 48 15.66 13.46 20.62
N GLN A 49 16.93 13.13 20.89
CA GLN A 49 17.86 12.67 19.86
C GLN A 49 17.39 11.37 19.18
N GLU A 50 16.94 10.39 19.96
CA GLU A 50 16.42 9.13 19.43
C GLU A 50 15.11 9.35 18.64
N LEU A 51 14.21 10.19 19.16
CA LEU A 51 12.98 10.55 18.44
C LEU A 51 13.29 11.24 17.11
N SER A 52 14.17 12.24 17.11
CA SER A 52 14.58 12.95 15.90
C SER A 52 15.22 12.02 14.87
N ARG A 53 16.08 11.08 15.30
CA ARG A 53 16.68 10.09 14.39
C ARG A 53 15.60 9.22 13.73
N SER A 54 14.72 8.61 14.52
CA SER A 54 13.67 7.74 13.97
C SER A 54 12.66 8.50 13.12
N THR A 55 12.29 9.73 13.50
CA THR A 55 11.42 10.57 12.67
C THR A 55 12.09 10.93 11.35
N ALA A 56 13.40 11.24 11.34
CA ALA A 56 14.12 11.53 10.10
C ALA A 56 14.13 10.33 9.15
N GLU A 57 14.43 9.12 9.64
CA GLU A 57 14.41 7.88 8.87
C GLU A 57 13.01 7.59 8.28
N VAL A 58 11.95 7.76 9.09
CA VAL A 58 10.57 7.58 8.62
C VAL A 58 10.17 8.66 7.62
N SER A 59 10.56 9.91 7.84
CA SER A 59 10.29 11.01 6.92
C SER A 59 10.96 10.80 5.57
N GLU A 60 12.20 10.31 5.53
CA GLU A 60 12.89 9.97 4.28
C GLU A 60 12.08 8.98 3.45
N ILE A 61 11.61 7.89 4.07
CA ILE A 61 10.76 6.89 3.41
C ILE A 61 9.43 7.50 2.97
N VAL A 62 8.77 8.30 3.82
CA VAL A 62 7.49 8.93 3.49
C VAL A 62 7.63 9.90 2.32
N PHE A 63 8.65 10.76 2.29
CA PHE A 63 8.89 11.67 1.18
C PHE A 63 9.23 10.93 -0.11
N PHE A 64 10.02 9.86 -0.02
CA PHE A 64 10.30 8.99 -1.14
C PHE A 64 9.00 8.38 -1.71
N LEU A 65 8.18 7.77 -0.86
CA LEU A 65 6.93 7.12 -1.26
C LEU A 65 5.88 8.10 -1.74
N LEU A 66 5.80 9.30 -1.15
CA LEU A 66 4.88 10.34 -1.58
C LEU A 66 5.24 10.81 -2.99
N GLY A 67 6.50 11.15 -3.25
CA GLY A 67 6.95 11.54 -4.58
C GLY A 67 6.72 10.45 -5.61
N ALA A 68 7.07 9.21 -5.27
CA ALA A 68 6.87 8.07 -6.14
C ALA A 68 5.38 7.81 -6.43
N MET A 69 4.53 7.77 -5.41
CA MET A 69 3.08 7.59 -5.55
C MET A 69 2.45 8.70 -6.40
N THR A 70 2.86 9.96 -6.20
CA THR A 70 2.39 11.09 -7.01
C THR A 70 2.79 10.94 -8.49
N ILE A 71 4.03 10.58 -8.80
CA ILE A 71 4.45 10.35 -10.20
C ILE A 71 3.63 9.23 -10.83
N VAL A 72 3.42 8.12 -10.10
CA VAL A 72 2.60 7.00 -10.58
C VAL A 72 1.17 7.43 -10.89
N GLU A 73 0.56 8.24 -10.01
CA GLU A 73 -0.80 8.75 -10.18
C GLU A 73 -0.90 9.77 -11.34
N ILE A 74 0.10 10.62 -11.54
CA ILE A 74 0.17 11.53 -12.69
C ILE A 74 0.29 10.75 -14.00
N VAL A 75 1.16 9.73 -14.07
CA VAL A 75 1.30 8.88 -15.25
C VAL A 75 0.00 8.11 -15.53
N ASP A 76 -0.68 7.61 -14.49
CA ASP A 76 -1.95 6.90 -14.66
C ASP A 76 -3.07 7.81 -15.17
N SER A 77 -3.19 9.02 -14.59
CA SER A 77 -4.21 10.02 -14.98
C SER A 77 -4.04 10.52 -16.42
N HIS A 78 -2.81 10.59 -16.93
CA HIS A 78 -2.52 10.96 -18.32
C HIS A 78 -2.55 9.76 -19.29
N GLN A 79 -3.06 8.59 -18.86
CA GLN A 79 -3.04 7.37 -19.67
C GLN A 79 -1.63 6.99 -20.15
N GLY A 80 -0.57 7.36 -19.43
CA GLY A 80 0.81 7.04 -19.82
C GLY A 80 1.03 5.54 -19.98
N PHE A 81 0.25 4.74 -19.25
CA PHE A 81 0.24 3.29 -19.37
C PHE A 81 -0.50 2.74 -20.60
N LYS A 82 -1.40 3.49 -21.25
CA LYS A 82 -2.09 3.02 -22.47
C LYS A 82 -1.14 2.68 -23.61
N LEU A 83 -0.03 3.40 -23.76
CA LEU A 83 1.00 3.06 -24.75
C LEU A 83 1.56 1.64 -24.54
N VAL A 84 1.64 1.19 -23.29
CA VAL A 84 2.04 -0.17 -22.93
C VAL A 84 0.85 -1.12 -23.10
N THR A 85 -0.34 -0.78 -22.61
CA THR A 85 -1.53 -1.64 -22.67
C THR A 85 -2.02 -1.91 -24.10
N ASP A 86 -2.04 -0.89 -24.97
CA ASP A 86 -2.58 -0.98 -26.33
C ASP A 86 -1.68 -1.84 -27.25
N ASN A 87 -0.38 -1.93 -26.94
CA ASN A 87 0.54 -2.85 -27.60
C ASN A 87 0.44 -4.29 -27.07
N ILE A 88 -0.27 -4.52 -25.96
CA ILE A 88 -0.44 -5.84 -25.34
C ILE A 88 -1.87 -6.34 -25.60
N SER A 89 -2.12 -6.86 -26.80
CA SER A 89 -3.43 -7.41 -27.19
C SER A 89 -3.59 -8.92 -26.91
N THR A 90 -2.68 -9.55 -26.15
CA THR A 90 -2.75 -11.00 -25.92
C THR A 90 -3.81 -11.38 -24.90
N ARG A 91 -4.68 -12.34 -25.25
CA ARG A 91 -5.68 -12.93 -24.33
C ARG A 91 -5.15 -14.12 -23.53
N ASN A 92 -3.92 -14.56 -23.78
CA ASN A 92 -3.35 -15.71 -23.08
C ASN A 92 -2.73 -15.26 -21.75
N PRO A 93 -3.22 -15.77 -20.59
CA PRO A 93 -2.72 -15.36 -19.28
C PRO A 93 -1.23 -15.66 -19.08
N LYS A 94 -0.68 -16.72 -19.71
CA LYS A 94 0.75 -17.04 -19.62
C LYS A 94 1.61 -16.01 -20.35
N THR A 95 1.20 -15.61 -21.55
CA THR A 95 1.91 -14.59 -22.33
C THR A 95 1.81 -13.23 -21.66
N LEU A 96 0.63 -12.89 -21.13
CA LEU A 96 0.43 -11.65 -20.38
C LEU A 96 1.36 -11.56 -19.18
N LEU A 97 1.49 -12.62 -18.39
CA LEU A 97 2.38 -12.68 -17.22
C LEU A 97 3.85 -12.51 -17.61
N TRP A 98 4.27 -13.09 -18.74
CA TRP A 98 5.64 -12.93 -19.26
C TRP A 98 5.93 -11.49 -19.71
N VAL A 99 5.00 -10.87 -20.45
CA VAL A 99 5.15 -9.48 -20.89
C VAL A 99 5.20 -8.54 -19.70
N ILE A 100 4.29 -8.74 -18.74
CA ILE A 100 4.26 -8.01 -17.48
C ILE A 100 5.59 -8.14 -16.74
N GLY A 101 6.10 -9.36 -16.56
CA GLY A 101 7.38 -9.59 -15.87
C GLY A 101 8.56 -8.90 -16.55
N PHE A 102 8.58 -8.90 -17.89
CA PHE A 102 9.60 -8.19 -18.66
C PHE A 102 9.49 -6.67 -18.48
N VAL A 103 8.28 -6.11 -18.54
CA VAL A 103 8.05 -4.68 -18.28
C VAL A 103 8.45 -4.32 -16.85
N THR A 104 8.05 -5.10 -15.84
CA THR A 104 8.43 -4.90 -14.42
C THR A 104 9.94 -4.90 -14.24
N PHE A 105 10.66 -5.79 -14.93
CA PHE A 105 12.11 -5.88 -14.83
C PHE A 105 12.81 -4.57 -15.24
N PHE A 106 12.43 -4.00 -16.38
CA PHE A 106 13.01 -2.71 -16.80
C PHE A 106 12.50 -1.55 -15.93
N LEU A 107 11.24 -1.54 -15.55
CA LEU A 107 10.68 -0.50 -14.68
C LEU A 107 11.36 -0.47 -13.30
N SER A 108 11.71 -1.63 -12.75
CA SER A 108 12.41 -1.78 -11.47
C SER A 108 13.84 -1.26 -11.49
N SER A 109 14.45 -1.05 -12.66
CA SER A 109 15.77 -0.42 -12.78
C SER A 109 15.71 1.11 -12.67
N VAL A 110 14.52 1.69 -12.89
CA VAL A 110 14.25 3.13 -12.83
C VAL A 110 13.49 3.50 -11.55
N LEU A 111 12.70 2.57 -11.01
CA LEU A 111 11.84 2.76 -9.84
C LEU A 111 12.24 1.84 -8.69
N ASP A 112 12.04 2.31 -7.47
CA ASP A 112 12.23 1.50 -6.26
C ASP A 112 11.19 0.38 -6.14
N ASN A 113 11.55 -0.65 -5.38
CA ASN A 113 10.79 -1.91 -5.27
C ASN A 113 9.31 -1.74 -4.91
N LEU A 114 9.01 -0.83 -3.98
CA LEU A 114 7.63 -0.54 -3.57
C LEU A 114 6.85 0.16 -4.70
N THR A 115 7.47 1.13 -5.36
CA THR A 115 6.90 1.88 -6.48
C THR A 115 6.65 0.97 -7.69
N SER A 116 7.62 0.13 -8.03
CA SER A 116 7.51 -0.87 -9.09
C SER A 116 6.32 -1.81 -8.85
N THR A 117 6.12 -2.24 -7.59
CA THR A 117 4.97 -3.06 -7.19
C THR A 117 3.64 -2.31 -7.36
N ILE A 118 3.55 -1.04 -6.92
CA ILE A 118 2.32 -0.24 -7.07
C ILE A 118 1.95 -0.06 -8.54
N VAL A 119 2.91 0.33 -9.38
CA VAL A 119 2.68 0.49 -10.83
C VAL A 119 2.20 -0.82 -11.44
N MET A 120 2.84 -1.94 -11.09
CA MET A 120 2.48 -3.23 -11.64
C MET A 120 1.08 -3.68 -11.22
N VAL A 121 0.67 -3.41 -9.99
CA VAL A 121 -0.71 -3.69 -9.52
C VAL A 121 -1.73 -2.83 -10.27
N SER A 122 -1.45 -1.54 -10.49
CA SER A 122 -2.33 -0.65 -11.27
C SER A 122 -2.46 -1.10 -12.73
N LEU A 123 -1.36 -1.51 -13.36
CA LEU A 123 -1.33 -2.08 -14.70
C LEU A 123 -2.09 -3.41 -14.79
N LEU A 124 -1.86 -4.32 -13.85
CA LEU A 124 -2.55 -5.61 -13.77
C LEU A 124 -4.07 -5.44 -13.68
N ARG A 125 -4.56 -4.47 -12.90
CA ARG A 125 -6.00 -4.17 -12.79
C ARG A 125 -6.62 -3.68 -14.10
N LYS A 126 -5.84 -3.07 -14.99
CA LYS A 126 -6.28 -2.59 -16.32
C LYS A 126 -6.16 -3.67 -17.40
N LEU A 127 -5.11 -4.50 -17.33
CA LEU A 127 -4.81 -5.58 -18.29
C LEU A 127 -5.66 -6.84 -18.07
N VAL A 128 -5.97 -7.15 -16.81
CA VAL A 128 -6.81 -8.29 -16.44
C VAL A 128 -8.24 -7.78 -16.25
N PRO A 129 -9.14 -7.92 -17.24
CA PRO A 129 -10.53 -7.57 -17.04
C PRO A 129 -11.08 -8.39 -15.87
N PRO A 130 -12.03 -7.84 -15.08
CA PRO A 130 -12.69 -8.62 -14.04
C PRO A 130 -13.31 -9.86 -14.69
N SER A 131 -12.80 -11.04 -14.32
CA SER A 131 -13.36 -12.31 -14.77
C SER A 131 -14.85 -12.31 -14.47
N GLU A 132 -15.66 -12.77 -15.42
CA GLU A 132 -17.12 -12.84 -15.33
C GLU A 132 -17.59 -13.56 -14.05
N TYR A 133 -16.77 -14.45 -13.49
CA TYR A 133 -16.93 -15.08 -12.16
C TYR A 133 -17.09 -14.12 -10.97
N ARG A 134 -16.55 -12.89 -11.02
CA ARG A 134 -16.72 -11.88 -9.94
C ARG A 134 -18.08 -11.19 -9.99
N LYS A 135 -18.73 -11.13 -11.16
CA LYS A 135 -20.08 -10.57 -11.29
C LYS A 135 -21.11 -11.52 -10.65
N TYR A 136 -20.94 -12.83 -10.81
CA TYR A 136 -21.85 -13.82 -10.22
C TYR A 136 -21.85 -13.76 -8.69
N ASP A 137 -20.69 -13.68 -8.02
CA ASP A 137 -20.65 -13.60 -6.55
C ASP A 137 -21.30 -12.32 -5.99
N LEU A 138 -21.08 -11.16 -6.62
CA LEU A 138 -21.66 -9.90 -6.14
C LEU A 138 -23.18 -9.84 -6.41
N TYR A 139 -23.64 -10.36 -7.54
CA TYR A 139 -25.08 -10.43 -7.86
C TYR A 139 -25.80 -11.47 -6.99
N TYR A 140 -25.13 -12.58 -6.65
CA TYR A 140 -25.67 -13.62 -5.76
C TYR A 140 -25.72 -13.14 -4.30
N TYR A 141 -24.73 -12.38 -3.84
CA TYR A 141 -24.75 -11.74 -2.52
C TYR A 141 -25.80 -10.63 -2.42
N LEU A 142 -25.89 -9.73 -3.42
CA LEU A 142 -26.89 -8.66 -3.41
C LEU A 142 -28.32 -9.20 -3.55
N SER A 143 -28.55 -10.26 -4.34
CA SER A 143 -29.86 -10.88 -4.48
C SER A 143 -30.33 -11.68 -3.26
N ASN A 144 -29.41 -12.25 -2.45
CA ASN A 144 -29.78 -13.08 -1.29
C ASN A 144 -29.69 -12.35 0.06
N TYR A 145 -29.02 -11.20 0.16
CA TYR A 145 -28.86 -10.48 1.44
C TYR A 145 -29.43 -9.06 1.50
N VAL A 146 -29.83 -8.46 0.37
CA VAL A 146 -30.33 -7.06 0.34
C VAL A 146 -31.83 -6.97 0.00
N CYS A 147 -32.48 -8.06 -0.42
CA CYS A 147 -33.93 -8.08 -0.76
C CYS A 147 -34.82 -8.92 0.19
N THR A 148 -34.37 -9.22 1.40
CA THR A 148 -35.21 -9.71 2.52
C THR A 148 -35.03 -8.82 3.72
#